data_AF-W2QCP5-F1
#
_entry.id   AF-W2QCP5-F1
#
_cell.length_a   1.000
_cell.length_b   1.000
_cell.length_c   1.000
_cell.angle_alpha   90.00
_cell.angle_beta   90.00
_cell.angle_gamma   90.00
#
_symmetry.space_group_name_H-M   'P 1'
#
loop_
_entity.id
_entity.type
_entity.pdbx_description
1 polymer ?
#
loop_
_entity_poly.entity_id
_entity_poly.type
_entity_poly.pdbx_seq_one_letter_code
_entity_poly.pdbx_strand_id
1 'polypeptide(L)'
;MTSQYKRELTRFMSFKDGVTYSNDRVFTTAELLQVTPDHLCRWMHKQAYGDPEPAEDMKPVHRRSSTLEFTKKALSSFMPRVHTSWDPVTERGNPTRSDAVNKLIKKVKKFEVRREGADSQARRAVEFNEFLNLLQLIRAQWKSDVSAYMVSSMLTLQWHICARIDDMMKLQFSNFSPNTQYPSTLLLQM
;
A
#
# COMPACT_ATOMS: atom_id res chain seq x y z
N MET A 1 -5.92 7.68 13.51
CA MET A 1 -6.24 7.18 12.15
C MET A 1 -5.37 7.92 11.15
N THR A 2 -4.84 7.24 10.14
CA THR A 2 -4.00 7.86 9.10
C THR A 2 -4.84 8.83 8.26
N SER A 3 -4.36 10.06 8.04
CA SER A 3 -5.01 11.09 7.18
C SER A 3 -5.44 10.52 5.81
N GLN A 4 -4.67 9.58 5.28
CA GLN A 4 -4.97 8.89 4.02
C GLN A 4 -6.28 8.07 4.05
N TYR A 5 -6.64 7.45 5.18
CA TYR A 5 -7.86 6.65 5.30
C TYR A 5 -9.09 7.56 5.28
N LYS A 6 -9.03 8.68 6.02
CA LYS A 6 -10.10 9.67 6.03
C LYS A 6 -10.32 10.25 4.63
N ARG A 7 -9.24 10.61 3.93
CA ARG A 7 -9.33 11.11 2.54
C ARG A 7 -10.01 10.11 1.61
N GLU A 8 -9.75 8.82 1.79
CA GLU A 8 -10.37 7.79 0.96
C GLU A 8 -11.84 7.57 1.29
N LEU A 9 -12.23 7.65 2.57
CA LEU A 9 -13.63 7.69 2.97
C LEU A 9 -14.35 8.89 2.36
N THR A 10 -13.78 10.10 2.47
CA THR A 10 -14.38 11.32 1.93
C THR A 10 -14.62 11.21 0.42
N ARG A 11 -13.64 10.67 -0.33
CA ARG A 11 -13.80 10.44 -1.79
C ARG A 11 -14.91 9.44 -2.10
N PHE A 12 -14.94 8.33 -1.39
CA PHE A 12 -15.96 7.32 -1.56
C PHE A 12 -17.37 7.86 -1.26
N MET A 13 -17.54 8.54 -0.12
CA MET A 13 -18.83 9.13 0.25
C MET A 13 -19.25 10.23 -0.73
N SER A 14 -18.30 11.03 -1.20
CA SER A 14 -18.58 12.05 -2.23
C SER A 14 -19.10 11.43 -3.53
N PHE A 15 -18.51 10.30 -3.93
CA PHE A 15 -18.97 9.53 -5.08
C PHE A 15 -20.36 8.92 -4.86
N LYS A 16 -20.60 8.31 -3.69
CA LYS A 16 -21.89 7.69 -3.34
C LYS A 16 -23.04 8.70 -3.35
N ASP A 17 -22.80 9.88 -2.77
CA ASP A 17 -23.82 10.92 -2.59
C ASP A 17 -23.91 11.91 -3.76
N GLY A 18 -22.95 11.87 -4.69
CA GLY A 18 -22.88 12.84 -5.80
C GLY A 18 -22.54 14.27 -5.36
N VAL A 19 -21.95 14.44 -4.17
CA VAL A 19 -21.62 15.73 -3.57
C VAL A 19 -20.15 15.78 -3.18
N THR A 20 -19.48 16.91 -3.38
CA THR A 20 -18.09 17.08 -2.94
C THR A 20 -18.04 17.44 -1.46
N TYR A 21 -17.59 16.52 -0.61
CA TYR A 21 -17.36 16.79 0.81
C TYR A 21 -15.97 17.39 1.08
N SER A 22 -15.87 18.24 2.10
CA SER A 22 -14.58 18.67 2.65
C SER A 22 -13.84 17.49 3.31
N ASN A 23 -12.50 17.52 3.27
CA ASN A 23 -11.66 16.54 3.97
C ASN A 23 -11.85 16.59 5.50
N ASP A 24 -12.38 17.69 6.04
CA ASP A 24 -12.66 17.82 7.46
C ASP A 24 -13.99 17.18 7.89
N ARG A 25 -14.86 16.86 6.91
CA ARG A 25 -16.17 16.24 7.16
C ARG A 25 -16.03 14.98 8.02
N VAL A 26 -16.88 14.90 9.04
CA VAL A 26 -17.08 13.71 9.87
C VAL A 26 -18.42 13.11 9.48
N PHE A 27 -18.41 11.84 9.09
CA PHE A 27 -19.61 11.09 8.74
C PHE A 27 -20.19 10.43 9.99
N THR A 28 -21.50 10.56 10.16
CA THR A 28 -22.26 9.95 11.25
C THR A 28 -22.41 8.45 11.06
N THR A 29 -22.66 7.74 12.15
CA THR A 29 -22.95 6.30 12.11
C THR A 29 -24.14 5.97 11.21
N ALA A 30 -25.17 6.82 11.19
CA ALA A 30 -26.34 6.64 10.35
C ALA A 30 -26.00 6.71 8.85
N GLU A 31 -25.21 7.69 8.43
CA GLU A 31 -24.71 7.80 7.04
C GLU A 31 -23.87 6.58 6.65
N LEU A 32 -23.02 6.09 7.56
CA LEU A 32 -22.16 4.94 7.30
C LEU A 32 -22.92 3.62 7.26
N LEU A 33 -24.04 3.49 7.97
CA LEU A 33 -24.91 2.30 7.91
C LEU A 33 -25.70 2.20 6.59
N GLN A 34 -25.83 3.29 5.84
CA GLN A 34 -26.44 3.28 4.49
C GLN A 34 -25.48 2.77 3.40
N VAL A 35 -24.22 2.50 3.73
CA VAL A 35 -23.25 1.97 2.78
C VAL A 35 -23.54 0.51 2.51
N THR A 36 -23.76 0.17 1.24
CA THR A 36 -24.01 -1.20 0.76
C THR A 36 -22.79 -1.74 -0.01
N PRO A 37 -22.69 -3.06 -0.21
CA PRO A 37 -21.71 -3.65 -1.11
C PRO A 37 -21.75 -3.09 -2.53
N ASP A 38 -22.94 -2.76 -3.04
CA ASP A 38 -23.09 -2.22 -4.40
C ASP A 38 -22.39 -0.87 -4.57
N HIS A 39 -22.57 0.05 -3.61
CA HIS A 39 -21.87 1.33 -3.59
C HIS A 39 -20.34 1.14 -3.67
N LEU A 40 -19.81 0.16 -2.91
CA LEU A 40 -18.39 -0.17 -2.92
C LEU A 40 -17.94 -0.77 -4.25
N CYS A 41 -18.73 -1.66 -4.83
CA CYS A 41 -18.45 -2.25 -6.14
C CYS A 41 -18.41 -1.18 -7.23
N ARG A 42 -19.40 -0.29 -7.30
CA ARG A 42 -19.43 0.84 -8.27
C ARG A 42 -18.23 1.77 -8.08
N TRP A 43 -17.87 2.08 -6.83
CA TRP A 43 -16.67 2.87 -6.54
C TRP A 43 -15.39 2.18 -7.02
N MET A 44 -15.20 0.90 -6.69
CA MET A 44 -14.03 0.13 -7.11
C MET A 44 -13.99 -0.12 -8.61
N HIS A 45 -15.14 -0.25 -9.27
CA HIS A 45 -15.23 -0.28 -10.73
C HIS A 45 -14.75 1.04 -11.33
N LYS A 46 -15.24 2.18 -10.84
CA LYS A 46 -14.78 3.51 -11.29
C LYS A 46 -13.26 3.63 -11.14
N GLN A 47 -12.69 3.13 -10.04
CA GLN A 47 -11.25 3.15 -9.83
C GLN A 47 -10.49 2.23 -10.80
N ALA A 48 -10.97 1.00 -11.04
CA ALA A 48 -10.23 -0.01 -11.80
C ALA A 48 -10.43 0.09 -13.32
N TYR A 49 -11.67 0.33 -13.75
CA TYR A 49 -12.12 0.35 -15.15
C TYR A 49 -12.37 1.77 -15.68
N GLY A 50 -12.37 2.78 -14.82
CA GLY A 50 -12.71 4.16 -15.21
C GLY A 50 -14.21 4.43 -15.28
N ASP A 51 -15.04 3.40 -15.11
CA ASP A 51 -16.51 3.43 -15.20
C ASP A 51 -17.13 2.69 -14.00
N PRO A 52 -18.15 3.23 -13.32
CA PRO A 52 -18.83 2.52 -12.23
C PRO A 52 -19.62 1.28 -12.66
N GLU A 53 -20.04 1.21 -13.92
CA GLU A 53 -20.82 0.14 -14.55
C GLU A 53 -20.10 -0.35 -15.81
N PRO A 54 -18.93 -0.99 -15.64
CA PRO A 54 -18.10 -1.38 -16.76
C PRO A 54 -18.79 -2.46 -17.59
N ALA A 55 -18.70 -2.33 -18.92
CA ALA A 55 -19.14 -3.37 -19.84
C ALA A 55 -18.29 -4.65 -19.68
N GLU A 56 -18.81 -5.79 -20.14
CA GLU A 56 -18.17 -7.10 -19.92
C GLU A 56 -16.78 -7.23 -20.55
N ASP A 57 -16.54 -6.53 -21.65
CA ASP A 57 -15.30 -6.51 -22.43
C ASP A 57 -14.27 -5.50 -21.90
N MET A 58 -14.69 -4.56 -21.04
CA MET A 58 -13.78 -3.58 -20.44
C MET A 58 -12.74 -4.26 -19.54
N LYS A 59 -11.51 -3.75 -19.60
CA LYS A 59 -10.36 -4.25 -18.84
C LYS A 59 -9.98 -3.30 -17.70
N PRO A 60 -9.60 -3.81 -16.51
CA PRO A 60 -9.26 -2.98 -15.36
C PRO A 60 -7.82 -2.45 -15.44
N VAL A 61 -7.60 -1.45 -16.29
CA VAL A 61 -6.26 -0.92 -16.62
C VAL A 61 -5.83 0.29 -15.78
N HIS A 62 -6.73 0.89 -15.00
CA HIS A 62 -6.45 2.16 -14.33
C HIS A 62 -5.83 2.02 -12.93
N ARG A 63 -6.26 1.03 -12.15
CA ARG A 63 -5.79 0.81 -10.78
C ARG A 63 -5.57 -0.67 -10.51
N ARG A 64 -4.50 -0.97 -9.77
CA ARG A 64 -4.16 -2.34 -9.37
C ARG A 64 -4.97 -2.83 -8.18
N SER A 65 -5.08 -4.15 -8.04
CA SER A 65 -5.76 -4.86 -6.96
C SER A 65 -5.20 -4.45 -5.59
N SER A 66 -3.90 -4.19 -5.47
CA SER A 66 -3.28 -3.70 -4.24
C SER A 66 -3.80 -2.33 -3.80
N THR A 67 -4.15 -1.46 -4.75
CA THR A 67 -4.80 -0.17 -4.47
C THR A 67 -6.23 -0.41 -4.00
N LEU A 68 -6.97 -1.32 -4.63
CA LEU A 68 -8.33 -1.67 -4.22
C LEU A 68 -8.37 -2.33 -2.84
N GLU A 69 -7.39 -3.19 -2.52
CA GLU A 69 -7.21 -3.78 -1.20
C GLU A 69 -6.93 -2.70 -0.14
N PHE A 70 -6.13 -1.70 -0.48
CA PHE A 70 -5.93 -0.52 0.37
C PHE A 70 -7.24 0.25 0.59
N THR A 71 -7.98 0.58 -0.48
CA THR A 71 -9.29 1.26 -0.40
C THR A 71 -10.26 0.46 0.47
N LYS A 72 -10.36 -0.87 0.24
CA LYS A 72 -11.16 -1.77 1.06
C LYS A 72 -10.79 -1.69 2.55
N LYS A 73 -9.49 -1.77 2.86
CA LYS A 73 -8.98 -1.68 4.23
C LYS A 73 -9.30 -0.34 4.88
N ALA A 74 -9.10 0.76 4.13
CA ALA A 74 -9.38 2.11 4.61
C ALA A 74 -10.88 2.32 4.90
N LEU A 75 -11.76 1.92 3.98
CA LEU A 75 -13.21 2.04 4.18
C LEU A 75 -13.69 1.13 5.33
N SER A 76 -13.15 -0.09 5.43
CA SER A 76 -13.51 -1.04 6.48
C SER A 76 -13.25 -0.50 7.89
N SER A 77 -12.25 0.35 8.11
CA SER A 77 -11.96 0.88 9.46
C SER A 77 -13.01 1.87 9.97
N PHE A 78 -13.84 2.42 9.07
CA PHE A 78 -14.91 3.35 9.42
C PHE A 78 -16.28 2.68 9.51
N MET A 79 -16.45 1.48 8.95
CA MET A 79 -17.74 0.80 8.96
C MET A 79 -18.15 0.46 10.40
N PRO A 80 -19.36 0.84 10.88
CA PRO A 80 -19.75 0.65 12.28
C PRO A 80 -19.66 -0.80 12.78
N ARG A 81 -19.83 -1.78 11.89
CA ARG A 81 -19.80 -3.22 12.21
C ARG A 81 -18.51 -3.90 11.74
N VAL A 82 -17.35 -3.30 12.03
CA VAL A 82 -16.02 -3.68 11.49
C VAL A 82 -15.77 -5.20 11.44
N HIS A 83 -16.08 -5.91 12.53
CA HIS A 83 -15.77 -7.34 12.70
C HIS A 83 -16.87 -8.28 12.18
N THR A 84 -18.05 -7.78 11.85
CA THR A 84 -19.18 -8.61 11.38
C THR A 84 -19.10 -8.77 9.87
N SER A 85 -19.13 -10.03 9.39
CA SER A 85 -19.25 -10.30 7.95
C SER A 85 -20.55 -9.75 7.40
N TRP A 86 -20.57 -9.43 6.11
CA TRP A 86 -21.81 -9.00 5.44
C TRP A 86 -22.72 -10.19 5.23
N ASP A 87 -23.96 -10.08 5.70
CA ASP A 87 -25.04 -11.02 5.41
C ASP A 87 -25.91 -10.46 4.27
N PRO A 88 -25.98 -11.13 3.11
CA PRO A 88 -26.77 -10.69 1.98
C PRO A 88 -28.29 -10.82 2.20
N VAL A 89 -28.74 -11.66 3.14
CA VAL A 89 -30.18 -11.88 3.39
C VAL A 89 -30.74 -10.77 4.25
N THR A 90 -30.04 -10.43 5.33
CA THR A 90 -30.47 -9.36 6.24
C THR A 90 -29.94 -7.99 5.86
N GLU A 91 -29.05 -7.90 4.86
CA GLU A 91 -28.34 -6.68 4.44
C GLU A 91 -27.62 -5.97 5.60
N ARG A 92 -27.00 -6.78 6.47
CA ARG A 92 -26.36 -6.31 7.69
C ARG A 92 -24.93 -6.79 7.78
N GLY A 93 -24.07 -5.93 8.33
CA GLY A 93 -22.68 -6.25 8.64
C GLY A 93 -21.74 -5.21 8.05
N ASN A 94 -20.48 -5.59 7.84
CA ASN A 94 -19.52 -4.73 7.16
C ASN A 94 -19.58 -4.93 5.64
N PRO A 95 -20.05 -3.96 4.85
CA PRO A 95 -20.23 -4.12 3.40
C PRO A 95 -18.91 -4.40 2.66
N THR A 96 -17.77 -3.96 3.21
CA THR A 96 -16.44 -4.24 2.65
C THR A 96 -16.05 -5.72 2.77
N ARG A 97 -16.70 -6.49 3.65
CA ARG A 97 -16.46 -7.93 3.84
C ARG A 97 -17.37 -8.81 2.99
N SER A 98 -18.20 -8.23 2.13
CA SER A 98 -19.06 -8.98 1.22
C SER A 98 -18.29 -9.76 0.15
N ASP A 99 -18.89 -10.85 -0.32
CA ASP A 99 -18.32 -11.65 -1.40
C ASP A 99 -18.22 -10.89 -2.72
N ALA A 100 -19.15 -9.98 -3.00
CA ALA A 100 -19.14 -9.17 -4.21
C ALA A 100 -17.86 -8.32 -4.32
N VAL A 101 -17.52 -7.58 -3.26
CA VAL A 101 -16.30 -6.77 -3.19
C VAL A 101 -15.05 -7.65 -3.31
N ASN A 102 -15.03 -8.80 -2.63
CA ASN A 102 -13.91 -9.74 -2.71
C ASN A 102 -13.73 -10.34 -4.12
N LYS A 103 -14.83 -10.70 -4.79
CA LYS A 103 -14.83 -11.24 -6.15
C LYS A 103 -14.33 -10.20 -7.15
N LEU A 104 -14.70 -8.93 -6.99
CA LEU A 104 -14.20 -7.82 -7.82
C LEU A 104 -12.67 -7.71 -7.72
N ILE A 105 -12.11 -7.65 -6.51
CA ILE A 105 -10.66 -7.56 -6.31
C ILE A 105 -9.94 -8.77 -6.91
N LYS A 106 -10.50 -9.98 -6.73
CA LYS A 106 -9.97 -11.21 -7.34
C LYS A 106 -10.03 -11.16 -8.87
N LYS A 107 -11.09 -10.61 -9.46
CA LYS A 107 -11.23 -10.41 -10.92
C LYS A 107 -10.12 -9.48 -11.44
N VAL A 108 -9.91 -8.33 -10.80
CA VAL A 108 -8.84 -7.39 -11.17
C VAL A 108 -7.47 -8.07 -11.08
N LYS A 109 -7.19 -8.78 -9.98
CA LYS A 109 -5.94 -9.55 -9.82
C LYS A 109 -5.72 -10.58 -10.94
N LYS A 110 -6.78 -11.23 -11.42
CA LYS A 110 -6.72 -12.18 -12.54
C LYS A 110 -6.33 -11.50 -13.86
N PHE A 111 -6.87 -10.32 -14.15
CA PHE A 111 -6.48 -9.53 -15.33
C PHE A 111 -5.03 -9.08 -15.26
N GLU A 112 -4.55 -8.66 -14.08
CA GLU A 112 -3.14 -8.28 -13.90
C GLU A 112 -2.18 -9.43 -14.17
N VAL A 113 -2.48 -10.63 -13.66
CA VAL A 113 -1.64 -11.83 -13.90
C VAL A 113 -1.62 -12.21 -15.38
N ARG A 114 -2.71 -11.94 -16.11
CA ARG A 114 -2.80 -12.14 -17.57
C ARG A 114 -2.13 -11.04 -18.39
N ARG A 115 -1.56 -10.01 -17.74
CA ARG A 115 -1.02 -8.80 -18.40
C ARG A 115 -2.07 -8.03 -19.21
N GLU A 116 -3.31 -8.11 -18.75
CA GLU A 116 -4.47 -7.41 -19.33
C GLU A 116 -5.06 -6.37 -18.37
N GLY A 117 -4.48 -6.21 -17.18
CA GLY A 117 -4.85 -5.20 -16.19
C GLY A 117 -3.79 -4.11 -16.06
N ALA A 118 -3.92 -3.29 -15.02
CA ALA A 118 -2.97 -2.20 -14.75
C ALA A 118 -1.52 -2.69 -14.56
N ASP A 119 -0.57 -2.02 -15.20
CA ASP A 119 0.85 -2.38 -15.20
C ASP A 119 1.50 -2.28 -13.83
N SER A 120 2.48 -3.16 -13.60
CA SER A 120 3.28 -3.15 -12.39
C SER A 120 4.24 -1.97 -12.36
N GLN A 121 4.08 -1.10 -11.36
CA GLN A 121 5.04 -0.03 -11.04
C GLN A 121 6.08 -0.48 -10.01
N ALA A 122 6.22 -1.80 -9.79
CA ALA A 122 7.24 -2.34 -8.91
C ALA A 122 8.62 -2.07 -9.50
N ARG A 123 9.49 -1.41 -8.73
CA ARG A 123 10.88 -1.20 -9.13
C ARG A 123 11.62 -2.53 -9.06
N ARG A 124 12.43 -2.83 -10.07
CA ARG A 124 13.34 -3.99 -10.01
C ARG A 124 14.39 -3.79 -8.93
N ALA A 125 14.98 -4.88 -8.47
CA ALA A 125 16.12 -4.82 -7.57
C ALA A 125 17.31 -4.13 -8.24
N VAL A 126 18.10 -3.41 -7.44
CA VAL A 126 19.38 -2.83 -7.86
C VAL A 126 20.36 -3.98 -8.09
N GLU A 127 21.03 -3.98 -9.23
CA GLU A 127 22.05 -4.98 -9.53
C GLU A 127 23.40 -4.60 -8.93
N PHE A 128 24.27 -5.58 -8.72
CA PHE A 128 25.56 -5.36 -8.05
C PHE A 128 26.43 -4.30 -8.74
N ASN A 129 26.50 -4.32 -10.07
CA ASN A 129 27.26 -3.32 -10.82
C ASN A 129 26.68 -1.91 -10.68
N GLU A 130 25.36 -1.78 -10.60
CA GLU A 130 24.68 -0.51 -10.39
C GLU A 130 24.93 0.03 -8.98
N PHE A 131 24.98 -0.87 -8.00
CA PHE A 131 25.35 -0.54 -6.65
C PHE A 131 26.81 -0.04 -6.56
N LEU A 132 27.76 -0.70 -7.23
CA LEU A 132 29.14 -0.22 -7.31
C LEU A 132 29.23 1.15 -7.98
N ASN A 133 28.51 1.37 -9.08
CA ASN A 133 28.44 2.66 -9.76
C ASN A 133 27.87 3.75 -8.84
N LEU A 134 26.84 3.44 -8.05
CA LEU A 134 26.28 4.36 -7.06
C LEU A 134 27.33 4.79 -6.03
N LEU A 135 28.10 3.85 -5.48
CA LEU A 135 29.19 4.16 -4.54
C LEU A 135 30.27 5.03 -5.17
N GLN A 136 30.62 4.79 -6.43
CA GLN A 136 31.58 5.62 -7.17
C GLN A 136 31.05 7.05 -7.37
N LEU A 137 29.77 7.20 -7.74
CA LEU A 137 29.13 8.51 -7.92
C LEU A 137 29.12 9.32 -6.62
N ILE A 138 28.80 8.69 -5.48
CA ILE A 138 28.79 9.36 -4.16
C ILE A 138 30.19 9.90 -3.83
N ARG A 139 31.23 9.07 -4.02
CA ARG A 139 32.63 9.47 -3.77
C ARG A 139 33.06 10.60 -4.69
N ALA A 140 32.66 10.56 -5.96
CA ALA A 140 32.97 11.61 -6.92
C ALA A 140 32.26 12.94 -6.59
N GLN A 141 31.00 12.88 -6.15
CA GLN A 141 30.17 14.06 -5.88
C GLN A 141 30.60 14.79 -4.60
N TRP A 142 30.95 14.06 -3.54
CA TRP A 142 31.21 14.64 -2.21
C TRP A 142 32.70 14.68 -1.81
N LYS A 143 33.62 14.51 -2.76
CA LYS A 143 35.09 14.75 -2.64
C LYS A 143 35.63 14.59 -1.21
N SER A 144 35.80 13.34 -0.76
CA SER A 144 36.43 12.97 0.52
C SER A 144 35.86 13.64 1.79
N ASP A 145 34.69 14.29 1.72
CA ASP A 145 34.01 14.81 2.90
C ASP A 145 33.53 13.67 3.81
N VAL A 146 33.38 13.94 5.09
CA VAL A 146 32.86 12.99 6.10
C VAL A 146 31.51 12.41 5.65
N SER A 147 30.69 13.23 4.99
CA SER A 147 29.40 12.81 4.42
C SER A 147 29.53 11.69 3.39
N ALA A 148 30.59 11.68 2.59
CA ALA A 148 30.85 10.65 1.57
C ALA A 148 31.09 9.28 2.22
N TYR A 149 31.87 9.26 3.31
CA TYR A 149 32.13 8.04 4.08
C TYR A 149 30.90 7.55 4.82
N MET A 150 30.12 8.47 5.41
CA MET A 150 28.90 8.13 6.13
C MET A 150 27.87 7.48 5.20
N VAL A 151 27.55 8.11 4.07
CA VAL A 151 26.54 7.57 3.14
C VAL A 151 27.03 6.31 2.44
N SER A 152 28.32 6.24 2.07
CA SER A 152 28.89 5.01 1.51
C SER A 152 28.81 3.84 2.49
N SER A 153 29.17 4.06 3.76
CA SER A 153 29.10 3.02 4.81
C SER A 153 27.67 2.58 5.05
N MET A 154 26.73 3.52 5.12
CA MET A 154 25.31 3.23 5.31
C MET A 154 24.75 2.38 4.16
N LEU A 155 24.98 2.76 2.90
CA LEU A 155 24.50 2.02 1.74
C LEU A 155 25.17 0.63 1.62
N THR A 156 26.46 0.53 1.95
CA THR A 156 27.20 -0.75 1.97
C THR A 156 26.65 -1.68 3.03
N LEU A 157 26.42 -1.18 4.24
CA LEU A 157 25.83 -1.99 5.29
C LEU A 157 24.41 -2.41 4.91
N GLN A 158 23.59 -1.49 4.40
CA GLN A 158 22.24 -1.77 3.91
C GLN A 158 22.24 -2.91 2.87
N TRP A 159 23.17 -2.88 1.93
CA TRP A 159 23.33 -3.93 0.91
C TRP A 159 23.62 -5.29 1.53
N HIS A 160 24.55 -5.35 2.50
CA HIS A 160 24.95 -6.61 3.12
C HIS A 160 23.88 -7.24 4.01
N ILE A 161 23.07 -6.43 4.70
CA ILE A 161 22.04 -6.94 5.63
C ILE A 161 20.63 -6.92 5.02
N CYS A 162 20.48 -6.49 3.77
CA CYS A 162 19.20 -6.34 3.06
C CYS A 162 18.16 -5.51 3.86
N ALA A 163 18.61 -4.50 4.60
CA ALA A 163 17.74 -3.69 5.47
C ALA A 163 16.98 -2.61 4.71
N ARG A 164 15.86 -2.17 5.29
CA ARG A 164 15.16 -0.97 4.81
C ARG A 164 15.94 0.27 5.22
N ILE A 165 15.85 1.30 4.38
CA ILE A 165 16.53 2.58 4.63
C ILE A 165 16.09 3.22 5.96
N ASP A 166 14.81 3.11 6.35
CA ASP A 166 14.30 3.64 7.63
C ASP A 166 14.92 2.92 8.83
N ASP A 167 15.10 1.61 8.73
CA ASP A 167 15.71 0.80 9.78
C ASP A 167 17.22 1.15 9.90
N MET A 168 17.90 1.38 8.76
CA MET A 168 19.29 1.85 8.73
C MET A 168 19.49 3.20 9.43
N MET A 169 18.52 4.11 9.33
CA MET A 169 18.59 5.42 9.97
C MET A 169 18.38 5.38 11.48
N LYS A 170 17.89 4.26 12.03
CA LYS A 170 17.68 4.04 13.47
C LYS A 170 18.79 3.22 14.11
N LEU A 171 19.78 2.81 13.32
CA LEU A 171 20.84 1.93 13.76
C LEU A 171 21.76 2.62 14.78
N GLN A 172 21.99 1.95 15.90
CA GLN A 172 22.86 2.38 16.98
C GLN A 172 23.97 1.35 17.20
N PHE A 173 25.08 1.77 17.83
CA PHE A 173 26.16 0.85 18.18
C PHE A 173 25.72 -0.27 19.14
N SER A 174 24.72 -0.02 19.97
CA SER A 174 24.10 -1.01 20.86
C SER A 174 23.37 -2.13 20.12
N ASN A 175 23.02 -1.95 18.84
CA ASN A 175 22.40 -3.00 18.02
C ASN A 175 23.40 -4.06 17.55
N PHE A 176 24.71 -3.83 17.73
CA PHE A 176 25.76 -4.77 17.37
C PHE A 176 26.33 -5.45 18.62
N SER A 177 26.48 -6.77 18.55
CA SER A 177 27.18 -7.54 19.57
C SER A 177 28.09 -8.59 18.94
N PRO A 178 29.22 -8.93 19.58
CA PRO A 178 30.07 -10.01 19.11
C PRO A 178 29.31 -11.34 19.17
N ASN A 179 29.45 -12.17 18.14
CA ASN A 179 28.86 -13.49 18.14
C ASN A 179 29.79 -14.47 18.89
N THR A 180 29.33 -14.99 20.03
CA THR A 180 30.10 -15.93 20.86
C THR A 180 30.25 -17.31 20.21
N GLN A 181 29.36 -17.69 19.30
CA GLN A 181 29.41 -18.97 18.58
C GLN A 181 30.28 -18.90 17.32
N TYR A 182 30.30 -17.74 16.66
CA TYR A 182 31.04 -17.51 15.42
C TYR A 182 31.90 -16.24 15.54
N PRO A 183 33.13 -16.36 16.07
CA PRO A 183 33.96 -15.21 16.47
C PRO A 183 34.28 -14.19 15.36
N SER A 184 34.17 -14.59 14.09
CA SER A 184 34.37 -13.73 12.92
C SER A 184 33.11 -12.99 12.47
N THR A 185 32.02 -13.04 13.25
CA THR A 185 30.72 -12.45 12.89
C THR A 185 30.19 -11.53 13.98
N LEU A 186 29.35 -10.58 13.56
CA LEU A 186 28.59 -9.72 14.46
C LEU A 186 27.13 -10.13 14.43
N LEU A 187 26.49 -10.13 15.60
CA LEU A 187 25.05 -10.21 15.73
C LEU A 187 24.48 -8.80 15.60
N LEU A 188 23.47 -8.67 14.75
CA LEU A 188 22.73 -7.44 14.56
C LEU A 188 21.28 -7.64 15.03
N GLN A 189 20.84 -6.83 15.98
CA GLN A 189 19.46 -6.79 16.47
C GLN A 189 18.86 -5.43 16.12
N MET A 190 18.03 -5.38 15.08
CA MET A 190 17.31 -4.18 14.65
C MET A 190 15.95 -4.06 15.32
#